data_AF-A0A7V7XJZ7-F1
#
_entry.id   AF-A0A7V7XJZ7-F1
#
_cell.length_a   1.000
_cell.length_b   1.000
_cell.length_c   1.000
_cell.angle_alpha   90.00
_cell.angle_beta   90.00
_cell.angle_gamma   90.00
#
_symmetry.space_group_name_H-M   'P 1'
#
loop_
_entity.id
_entity.type
_entity.pdbx_description
1 polymer ?
#
loop_
_entity_poly.entity_id
_entity_poly.type
_entity_poly.pdbx_seq_one_letter_code
_entity_poly.pdbx_strand_id
1 'polypeptide(L)'
;MQLRKIIFLALVASILALGIFALSPVKTANACLPCFCFNDPIQPINCYGKYSVFAIPRADYPGFDIQILTLDAKGNGRQVIYVTAEALDRLPEKPEAHLLIAKWRNIYLYKLSYGDYQVNVGPNDEGNIDVLIFSSGDAHRIQESGYRP
;
A
#
# COMPACT_ATOMS: atom_id res chain seq x y z
N MET A 1 42.44 14.54 48.84
CA MET A 1 42.80 14.83 47.42
C MET A 1 42.50 13.67 46.45
N GLN A 2 42.41 12.42 46.91
CA GLN A 2 42.15 11.22 46.09
C GLN A 2 40.68 11.08 45.63
N LEU A 3 39.70 11.43 46.47
CA LEU A 3 38.26 11.25 46.17
C LEU A 3 37.75 12.12 45.00
N ARG A 4 38.27 13.34 44.84
CA ARG A 4 37.91 14.24 43.72
C ARG A 4 38.39 13.71 42.35
N LYS A 5 39.48 12.95 42.31
CA LYS A 5 40.02 12.36 41.07
C LYS A 5 39.16 11.18 40.57
N ILE A 6 38.61 10.39 41.50
CA ILE A 6 37.77 9.23 41.18
C ILE A 6 36.42 9.66 40.60
N ILE A 7 35.81 10.72 41.15
CA ILE A 7 34.54 11.26 40.63
C ILE A 7 34.70 11.83 39.21
N PHE A 8 35.82 12.52 38.94
CA PHE A 8 36.09 13.06 37.61
C PHE A 8 36.30 11.96 36.55
N LEU A 9 37.00 10.87 36.91
CA LEU A 9 37.20 9.72 36.03
C LEU A 9 35.89 8.98 35.71
N ALA A 10 35.00 8.83 36.70
CA ALA A 10 33.68 8.22 36.48
C ALA A 10 32.80 9.06 35.54
N LEU A 11 32.88 10.39 35.64
CA LEU A 11 32.10 11.30 34.78
C LEU A 11 32.56 11.25 33.32
N VAL A 12 33.88 11.23 33.07
CA VAL A 12 34.45 11.16 31.71
C VAL A 12 34.17 9.80 31.06
N ALA A 13 34.25 8.70 31.82
CA ALA A 13 33.90 7.37 31.32
C ALA A 13 32.42 7.26 30.91
N SER A 14 31.53 7.94 31.65
CA SER A 14 30.09 7.96 31.36
C SER A 14 29.78 8.75 30.08
N ILE A 15 30.47 9.88 29.85
CA ILE A 15 30.30 10.69 28.63
C ILE A 15 30.86 9.95 27.40
N LEU A 16 31.96 9.21 27.54
CA LEU A 16 32.50 8.39 26.44
C LEU A 16 31.58 7.21 26.07
N ALA A 17 30.92 6.58 27.05
CA ALA A 17 30.00 5.46 26.81
C ALA A 17 28.72 5.89 26.05
N LEU A 18 28.27 7.13 26.25
CA LEU A 18 27.11 7.70 25.54
C LEU A 18 27.40 8.06 24.07
N GLY A 19 28.67 8.23 23.68
CA GLY A 19 29.06 8.58 22.30
C GLY A 19 29.07 7.40 21.32
N ILE A 20 29.13 6.15 21.82
CA ILE A 20 29.33 4.97 20.97
C ILE A 20 28.03 4.48 20.32
N PHE A 21 26.85 4.84 20.86
CA PHE A 21 25.56 4.46 20.26
C PHE A 21 25.09 5.40 19.14
N ALA A 22 25.76 6.53 18.91
CA ALA A 22 25.32 7.54 17.92
C ALA A 22 25.82 7.28 16.48
N LEU A 23 26.65 6.25 16.26
CA LEU A 23 27.29 5.98 14.95
C LEU A 23 26.87 4.66 14.31
N SER A 24 25.73 4.10 14.72
CA SER A 24 25.09 3.11 13.87
C SER A 24 24.67 3.84 12.59
N PRO A 25 25.12 3.42 11.39
CA PRO A 25 24.56 3.95 10.17
C PRO A 25 23.06 3.69 10.28
N VAL A 26 22.28 4.77 10.38
CA VAL A 26 20.85 4.69 10.15
C VAL A 26 20.79 4.19 8.72
N LYS A 27 20.51 2.89 8.53
CA LYS A 27 20.01 2.43 7.25
C LYS A 27 18.81 3.32 7.06
N THR A 28 18.93 4.30 6.17
CA THR A 28 17.83 5.12 5.74
C THR A 28 16.79 4.15 5.22
N ALA A 29 15.82 3.81 6.08
CA ALA A 29 14.58 3.25 5.62
C ALA A 29 13.97 4.41 4.86
N ASN A 30 14.20 4.43 3.55
CA ASN A 30 13.47 5.30 2.66
C ASN A 30 12.00 4.98 2.92
N ALA A 31 11.27 5.94 3.50
CA ALA A 31 9.82 5.90 3.52
C ALA A 31 9.37 6.03 2.06
N CYS A 32 9.38 4.92 1.34
CA CYS A 32 8.84 4.87 -0.01
C CYS A 32 7.33 5.08 0.11
N LEU A 33 6.90 6.33 -0.10
CA LEU A 33 5.57 6.64 -0.60
C LEU A 33 5.67 6.63 -2.14
N PRO A 34 4.97 5.74 -2.86
CA PRO A 34 3.97 4.79 -2.41
C PRO A 34 4.46 3.34 -2.62
N CYS A 35 4.97 2.65 -1.58
CA CYS A 35 5.11 1.18 -1.55
C CYS A 35 5.90 0.52 -2.72
N PHE A 36 6.52 1.35 -3.54
CA PHE A 36 7.32 1.06 -4.71
C PHE A 36 8.71 0.67 -4.22
N CYS A 37 8.86 -0.59 -3.85
CA CYS A 37 10.18 -1.20 -3.78
C CYS A 37 10.49 -1.71 -5.19
N PHE A 38 11.33 -0.97 -5.92
CA PHE A 38 11.69 -1.13 -7.35
C PHE A 38 12.30 -2.49 -7.77
N ASN A 39 12.20 -3.54 -6.96
CA ASN A 39 12.90 -4.80 -7.15
C ASN A 39 12.00 -6.01 -7.41
N ASP A 40 10.67 -5.86 -7.45
CA ASP A 40 9.75 -6.95 -7.80
C ASP A 40 8.81 -6.48 -8.92
N PRO A 41 8.65 -7.26 -10.02
CA PRO A 41 7.84 -6.86 -11.17
C PRO A 41 6.33 -6.77 -10.87
N ILE A 42 5.84 -7.37 -9.77
CA ILE A 42 4.42 -7.36 -9.39
C ILE A 42 4.33 -6.92 -7.94
N GLN A 43 4.01 -5.64 -7.73
CA GLN A 43 3.82 -5.03 -6.42
C GLN A 43 2.38 -4.54 -6.27
N PRO A 44 1.86 -4.46 -5.04
CA PRO A 44 0.57 -3.85 -4.82
C PRO A 44 0.62 -2.37 -5.20
N ILE A 45 -0.44 -1.87 -5.82
CA ILE A 45 -0.57 -0.47 -6.23
C ILE A 45 -1.09 0.42 -5.08
N ASN A 46 -1.64 -0.17 -4.02
CA ASN A 46 -2.14 0.53 -2.85
C ASN A 46 -1.15 0.46 -1.68
N CYS A 47 -1.18 1.45 -0.79
CA CYS A 47 -0.26 1.56 0.33
C CYS A 47 -0.85 1.31 1.70
N TYR A 48 -2.14 1.55 1.86
CA TYR A 48 -2.78 1.47 3.17
C TYR A 48 -3.99 0.55 3.13
N GLY A 49 -4.31 0.00 4.31
CA GLY A 49 -5.46 -0.87 4.53
C GLY A 49 -5.08 -2.33 4.80
N LYS A 50 -6.06 -3.11 5.27
CA LYS A 50 -5.93 -4.56 5.51
C LYS A 50 -6.12 -5.37 4.21
N TYR A 51 -5.70 -4.81 3.08
CA TYR A 51 -5.89 -5.37 1.74
C TYR A 51 -4.76 -4.93 0.80
N SER A 52 -4.59 -5.68 -0.28
CA SER A 52 -3.65 -5.35 -1.36
C SER A 52 -4.36 -5.45 -2.71
N VAL A 53 -4.11 -4.48 -3.58
CA VAL A 53 -4.61 -4.43 -4.96
C VAL A 53 -3.41 -4.52 -5.87
N PHE A 54 -3.47 -5.40 -6.86
CA PHE A 54 -2.44 -5.57 -7.88
C PHE A 54 -3.05 -5.34 -9.25
N ALA A 55 -2.30 -4.64 -10.10
CA ALA A 55 -2.52 -4.55 -11.53
C ALA A 55 -1.42 -5.38 -12.21
N ILE A 56 -1.77 -6.58 -12.65
CA ILE A 56 -0.81 -7.58 -13.13
C ILE A 56 -0.75 -7.48 -14.66
N PRO A 57 0.35 -6.95 -15.24
CA PRO A 57 0.47 -6.86 -16.69
C PRO A 57 0.54 -8.24 -17.32
N ARG A 58 0.00 -8.37 -18.53
CA ARG A 58 0.03 -9.62 -19.30
C ARG A 58 0.92 -9.48 -20.53
N ALA A 59 1.74 -10.50 -20.77
CA ALA A 59 2.63 -10.52 -21.93
C ALA A 59 1.86 -10.77 -23.25
N ASP A 60 0.70 -11.43 -23.17
CA ASP A 60 -0.10 -11.91 -24.29
C ASP A 60 -1.36 -11.07 -24.56
N TYR A 61 -1.63 -10.04 -23.75
CA TYR A 61 -2.86 -9.24 -23.84
C TYR A 61 -2.61 -7.79 -23.40
N PRO A 62 -3.16 -6.77 -24.11
CA PRO A 62 -3.02 -5.38 -23.69
C PRO A 62 -3.75 -5.11 -22.37
N GLY A 63 -3.11 -4.37 -21.47
CA GLY A 63 -3.68 -4.03 -20.16
C GLY A 63 -3.18 -4.94 -19.05
N PHE A 64 -3.99 -5.10 -18.01
CA PHE A 64 -3.63 -5.82 -16.79
C PHE A 64 -4.83 -6.52 -16.17
N ASP A 65 -4.57 -7.61 -15.47
CA ASP A 65 -5.54 -8.21 -14.57
C ASP A 65 -5.61 -7.40 -13.27
N ILE A 66 -6.78 -7.35 -12.64
CA ILE A 66 -6.94 -6.77 -11.30
C ILE A 66 -7.07 -7.91 -10.30
N GLN A 67 -6.15 -7.99 -9.34
CA GLN A 67 -6.20 -8.91 -8.21
C GLN A 67 -6.34 -8.14 -6.91
N ILE A 68 -7.25 -8.56 -6.03
CA ILE A 68 -7.40 -7.99 -4.69
C ILE A 68 -7.24 -9.11 -3.66
N LEU A 69 -6.33 -8.89 -2.71
CA LEU A 69 -6.08 -9.76 -1.57
C LEU A 69 -6.61 -9.09 -0.29
N THR A 70 -7.21 -9.87 0.61
CA THR A 70 -7.30 -9.47 2.03
C THR A 70 -6.04 -9.89 2.76
N LEU A 71 -5.57 -9.07 3.69
CA LEU A 71 -4.40 -9.38 4.51
C LEU A 71 -4.83 -9.83 5.92
N ASP A 72 -4.24 -10.91 6.42
CA ASP A 72 -4.37 -11.27 7.84
C ASP A 72 -3.45 -10.41 8.73
N ALA A 73 -3.53 -10.60 10.06
CA ALA A 73 -2.70 -9.86 11.02
C ALA A 73 -1.18 -10.09 10.88
N LYS A 74 -0.77 -11.11 10.13
CA LYS A 74 0.64 -11.43 9.83
C LYS A 74 1.05 -10.93 8.44
N GLY A 75 0.15 -10.26 7.70
CA GLY A 75 0.37 -9.80 6.33
C GLY A 75 0.22 -10.89 5.27
N ASN A 76 -0.29 -12.08 5.61
CA ASN A 76 -0.54 -13.10 4.58
C ASN A 76 -1.77 -12.71 3.77
N GLY A 77 -1.60 -12.64 2.45
CA GLY A 77 -2.67 -12.34 1.51
C GLY A 77 -3.52 -13.55 1.17
N ARG A 78 -4.83 -13.36 1.11
CA ARG A 78 -5.79 -14.28 0.49
C ARG A 78 -6.51 -13.58 -0.65
N GLN A 79 -6.49 -14.17 -1.84
CA GLN A 79 -7.23 -13.64 -2.98
C GLN A 79 -8.74 -13.68 -2.74
N VAL A 80 -9.39 -12.54 -2.97
CA VAL A 80 -10.83 -12.36 -2.78
C VAL A 80 -11.54 -11.85 -4.02
N ILE A 81 -10.85 -11.09 -4.87
CA ILE A 81 -11.33 -10.65 -6.18
C ILE A 81 -10.20 -10.86 -7.19
N TYR A 82 -10.53 -11.38 -8.35
CA TYR A 82 -9.65 -11.46 -9.50
C TYR A 82 -10.47 -11.25 -10.77
N VAL A 83 -10.08 -10.29 -11.59
CA VAL A 83 -10.75 -9.94 -12.84
C VAL A 83 -9.69 -9.84 -13.93
N THR A 84 -9.86 -10.58 -15.01
CA THR A 84 -8.87 -10.60 -16.09
C THR A 84 -8.95 -9.37 -16.98
N ALA A 85 -7.85 -9.02 -17.64
CA ALA A 85 -7.80 -7.93 -18.61
C ALA A 85 -8.89 -8.07 -19.69
N GLU A 86 -9.16 -9.29 -20.18
CA GLU A 86 -10.19 -9.53 -21.20
C GLU A 86 -11.61 -9.30 -20.66
N ALA A 87 -11.85 -9.61 -19.38
CA ALA A 87 -13.14 -9.33 -18.75
C ALA A 87 -13.33 -7.82 -18.56
N LEU A 88 -12.25 -7.11 -18.23
CA LEU A 88 -12.25 -5.65 -18.10
C LEU A 88 -12.47 -4.94 -19.45
N ASP A 89 -11.88 -5.45 -20.53
CA ASP A 89 -12.01 -4.89 -21.89
C ASP A 89 -13.44 -5.01 -22.47
N ARG A 90 -14.23 -5.95 -21.94
CA ARG A 90 -15.66 -6.07 -22.29
C ARG A 90 -16.56 -5.03 -21.62
N LEU A 91 -16.03 -4.29 -20.64
CA LEU A 91 -16.76 -3.22 -19.98
C LEU A 91 -16.75 -1.97 -20.88
N PRO A 92 -17.80 -1.14 -20.85
CA PRO A 92 -17.72 0.18 -21.49
C PRO A 92 -16.51 0.95 -21.00
N GLU A 93 -15.77 1.59 -21.91
CA GLU A 93 -14.61 2.42 -21.54
C GLU A 93 -15.03 3.50 -20.52
N LYS A 94 -16.21 4.09 -20.73
CA LYS A 94 -16.84 5.11 -19.89
C LYS A 94 -18.33 4.78 -19.71
N PRO A 95 -18.72 3.98 -18.71
CA PRO A 95 -20.12 3.64 -18.47
C PRO A 95 -20.92 4.89 -18.06
N GLU A 96 -22.23 4.91 -18.32
CA GLU A 96 -23.10 6.06 -17.99
C GLU A 96 -23.14 6.36 -16.48
N ALA A 97 -22.95 5.33 -15.64
CA ALA A 97 -22.83 5.42 -14.20
C ALA A 97 -21.69 4.52 -13.70
N HIS A 98 -21.24 4.73 -12.46
CA HIS A 98 -20.27 3.84 -11.83
C HIS A 98 -20.80 2.39 -11.83
N LEU A 99 -20.07 1.49 -12.49
CA LEU A 99 -20.45 0.10 -12.68
C LEU A 99 -19.72 -0.78 -11.66
N LEU A 100 -20.46 -1.53 -10.86
CA LEU A 100 -19.88 -2.54 -9.97
C LEU A 100 -19.38 -3.73 -10.80
N ILE A 101 -18.07 -3.97 -10.78
CA ILE A 101 -17.41 -5.09 -11.48
C ILE A 101 -17.47 -6.34 -10.61
N ALA A 102 -17.05 -6.21 -9.34
CA ALA A 102 -16.93 -7.34 -8.42
C ALA A 102 -17.11 -6.87 -6.96
N LYS A 103 -17.56 -7.80 -6.12
CA LYS A 103 -17.75 -7.58 -4.68
C LYS A 103 -17.32 -8.80 -3.89
N TRP A 104 -16.63 -8.57 -2.79
CA TRP A 104 -16.43 -9.57 -1.75
C TRP A 104 -16.57 -8.93 -0.37
N ARG A 105 -17.58 -9.36 0.40
CA ARG A 105 -17.93 -8.76 1.71
C ARG A 105 -18.03 -7.23 1.62
N ASN A 106 -17.10 -6.52 2.24
CA ASN A 106 -16.99 -5.08 2.35
C ASN A 106 -15.96 -4.47 1.37
N ILE A 107 -15.54 -5.24 0.36
CA ILE A 107 -14.65 -4.84 -0.72
C ILE A 107 -15.46 -4.78 -2.01
N TYR A 108 -15.37 -3.66 -2.71
CA TYR A 108 -16.11 -3.38 -3.94
C TYR A 108 -15.16 -2.84 -4.99
N LEU A 109 -15.18 -3.43 -6.19
CA LEU A 109 -14.43 -2.98 -7.35
C LEU A 109 -15.38 -2.40 -8.39
N TYR A 110 -15.12 -1.18 -8.84
CA TYR A 110 -15.95 -0.44 -9.79
C TYR A 110 -15.16 -0.03 -11.04
N LYS A 111 -15.86 0.09 -12.17
CA LYS A 111 -15.48 0.92 -13.32
C LYS A 111 -16.19 2.26 -13.17
N LEU A 112 -15.44 3.35 -13.16
CA LEU A 112 -16.00 4.68 -12.97
C LEU A 112 -16.54 5.23 -14.29
N SER A 113 -17.52 6.12 -14.23
CA SER A 113 -18.14 6.70 -15.43
C SER A 113 -17.15 7.48 -16.31
N TYR A 114 -16.04 7.93 -15.74
CA TYR A 114 -14.94 8.58 -16.45
C TYR A 114 -13.82 7.62 -16.90
N GLY A 115 -13.94 6.33 -16.60
CA GLY A 115 -13.13 5.25 -17.15
C GLY A 115 -12.05 4.67 -16.24
N ASP A 116 -11.72 5.31 -15.13
CA ASP A 116 -10.78 4.76 -14.15
C ASP A 116 -11.44 3.65 -13.31
N TYR A 117 -10.63 2.88 -12.59
CA TYR A 117 -11.10 1.86 -11.65
C TYR A 117 -11.12 2.41 -10.24
N GLN A 118 -12.06 1.94 -9.41
CA GLN A 118 -12.11 2.27 -7.99
C GLN A 118 -12.31 1.02 -7.13
N VAL A 119 -11.53 0.92 -6.06
CA VAL A 119 -11.72 -0.07 -4.99
C VAL A 119 -12.15 0.65 -3.72
N ASN A 120 -13.29 0.23 -3.17
CA ASN A 120 -13.75 0.66 -1.84
C ASN A 120 -13.61 -0.49 -0.87
N VAL A 121 -12.99 -0.24 0.29
CA VAL A 121 -12.84 -1.21 1.37
C VAL A 121 -13.32 -0.59 2.68
N GLY A 122 -14.33 -1.16 3.30
CA GLY A 122 -14.74 -0.74 4.63
C GLY A 122 -16.23 -0.88 4.92
N PRO A 123 -16.66 -0.46 6.12
CA PRO A 123 -15.89 0.31 7.08
C PRO A 123 -14.73 -0.48 7.73
N ASN A 124 -13.62 0.21 8.01
CA ASN A 124 -12.50 -0.30 8.80
C ASN A 124 -12.79 -0.15 10.31
N ASP A 125 -11.82 -0.49 11.18
CA ASP A 125 -11.99 -0.46 12.64
C ASP A 125 -12.30 0.95 13.18
N GLU A 126 -11.98 2.01 12.43
CA GLU A 126 -12.25 3.42 12.74
C GLU A 126 -13.59 3.92 12.14
N GLY A 127 -14.28 3.06 11.38
CA GLY A 127 -15.51 3.39 10.68
C GLY A 127 -15.31 4.04 9.32
N ASN A 128 -14.08 4.13 8.81
CA ASN A 128 -13.76 4.75 7.53
C ASN A 128 -13.87 3.75 6.37
N ILE A 129 -14.25 4.24 5.18
CA ILE A 129 -14.16 3.52 3.91
C ILE A 129 -12.87 3.99 3.23
N ASP A 130 -11.95 3.06 3.02
CA ASP A 130 -10.74 3.28 2.24
C ASP A 130 -11.10 3.24 0.75
N VAL A 131 -10.61 4.21 -0.01
CA VAL A 131 -10.88 4.37 -1.44
C VAL A 131 -9.56 4.45 -2.20
N LEU A 132 -9.39 3.56 -3.17
CA LEU A 132 -8.32 3.59 -4.15
C LEU A 132 -8.92 3.83 -5.53
N ILE A 133 -8.47 4.86 -6.24
CA ILE A 133 -8.77 5.10 -7.65
C ILE A 133 -7.48 4.93 -8.45
N PHE A 134 -7.54 4.24 -9.58
CA PHE A 134 -6.37 4.05 -10.45
C PHE A 134 -6.76 4.00 -11.92
N SER A 135 -5.86 4.50 -12.77
CA SER A 135 -6.12 4.63 -14.21
C SER A 135 -6.23 3.30 -14.92
N SER A 136 -7.18 3.20 -15.86
CA SER A 136 -7.33 2.01 -16.69
C SER A 136 -6.23 1.85 -17.75
N GLY A 137 -5.50 2.93 -18.07
CA GLY A 137 -4.40 2.91 -19.04
C GLY A 137 -3.02 2.80 -18.39
N ASP A 138 -2.90 3.18 -17.11
CA ASP A 138 -1.66 3.10 -16.34
C ASP A 138 -2.00 2.95 -14.85
N ALA A 139 -1.98 1.72 -14.34
CA ALA A 139 -2.38 1.43 -12.97
C ALA A 139 -1.49 2.09 -11.90
N HIS A 140 -0.35 2.68 -12.27
CA HIS A 140 0.51 3.43 -11.35
C HIS A 140 0.05 4.88 -11.14
N ARG A 141 -0.88 5.38 -11.96
CA ARG A 141 -1.55 6.66 -11.70
C ARG A 141 -2.67 6.44 -10.68
N ILE A 142 -2.29 6.48 -9.41
CA ILE A 142 -3.13 6.17 -8.25
C ILE A 142 -3.57 7.41 -7.48
N GLN A 143 -4.74 7.31 -6.85
CA GLN A 143 -5.23 8.21 -5.81
C GLN A 143 -5.79 7.37 -4.66
N GLU A 144 -5.31 7.60 -3.45
CA GLU A 144 -5.82 6.97 -2.24
C GLU A 144 -6.48 8.02 -1.32
N SER A 145 -7.59 7.66 -0.71
CA SER A 145 -8.29 8.49 0.27
C SER A 145 -9.12 7.62 1.23
N GLY A 146 -9.65 8.23 2.28
CA GLY A 146 -10.59 7.59 3.19
C GLY A 146 -11.66 8.57 3.63
N TYR A 147 -12.89 8.10 3.82
CA TYR A 147 -13.98 8.93 4.32
C TYR A 147 -14.88 8.14 5.28
N ARG A 148 -15.59 8.86 6.14
CA ARG A 148 -16.64 8.30 6.99
C ARG A 148 -18.00 8.58 6.35
N PRO A 149 -18.83 7.55 6.12
CA PRO A 149 -20.16 7.71 5.52
C PRO A 149 -21.15 8.43 6.45
#